data_AF-A0A416KW41-F1
#
_entry.id   AF-A0A416KW41-F1
#
_cell.length_a   1.000
_cell.length_b   1.000
_cell.length_c   1.000
_cell.angle_alpha   90.00
_cell.angle_beta   90.00
_cell.angle_gamma   90.00
#
_symmetry.space_group_name_H-M   'P 1'
#
loop_
_entity.id
_entity.type
_entity.pdbx_description
1 polymer ?
#
loop_
_entity_poly.entity_id
_entity_poly.type
_entity_poly.pdbx_seq_one_letter_code
_entity_poly.pdbx_strand_id
1 'polypeptide(L)'
;MFLGDGNVKFEFAHVGINAQTPEEGVRMKNFFTEIMGYHDYREIPAGFFTVDNKMELLKIMGKGTMGHLGFFVNDMPAAIEYLEEKGYPVDYDTARYDEDGKTIRLIFLKEEINGFRIHITVKKAPFYVEAE
;
A
#
# COMPACT_ATOMS: atom_id res chain seq x y z
N MET A 1 1.36 14.75 -8.31
CA MET A 1 1.69 14.77 -9.74
C MET A 1 1.32 13.41 -10.31
N PHE A 2 0.42 13.35 -11.29
CA PHE A 2 0.05 12.09 -11.92
C PHE A 2 1.03 11.81 -13.06
N LEU A 3 1.72 10.67 -13.00
CA LEU A 3 2.67 10.22 -14.02
C LEU A 3 2.03 9.07 -14.82
N GLY A 4 2.01 9.19 -16.15
CA GLY A 4 1.47 8.19 -17.07
C GLY A 4 1.20 8.81 -18.46
N ASP A 5 1.33 8.02 -19.52
CA ASP A 5 0.80 8.39 -20.84
C ASP A 5 -0.71 8.12 -20.85
N GLY A 6 -1.53 9.17 -21.01
CA GLY A 6 -2.99 9.03 -21.19
C GLY A 6 -3.85 9.10 -19.91
N ASN A 7 -4.84 8.19 -19.81
CA ASN A 7 -5.97 8.26 -18.85
C ASN A 7 -5.71 7.61 -17.48
N VAL A 8 -4.63 6.85 -17.32
CA VAL A 8 -4.28 6.16 -16.07
C VAL A 8 -3.31 7.02 -15.28
N LYS A 9 -3.58 7.16 -13.98
CA LYS A 9 -2.85 8.05 -13.10
C LYS A 9 -2.44 7.32 -11.82
N PHE A 10 -1.18 7.45 -11.44
CA PHE A 10 -0.64 6.90 -10.20
C PHE A 10 -0.26 8.01 -9.22
N GLU A 11 -0.59 7.82 -7.94
CA GLU A 11 -0.18 8.68 -6.82
C GLU A 11 0.38 7.79 -5.71
N PHE A 12 1.51 8.16 -5.09
CA PHE A 12 2.06 7.37 -3.99
C PHE A 12 1.11 7.34 -2.80
N ALA A 13 0.68 6.13 -2.43
CA ALA A 13 -0.16 5.89 -1.28
C ALA A 13 0.69 5.81 -0.01
N HIS A 14 1.45 4.72 0.11
CA HIS A 14 2.19 4.38 1.30
C HIS A 14 3.31 3.37 1.04
N VAL A 15 4.22 3.26 1.99
CA VAL A 15 5.18 2.16 2.08
C VAL A 15 4.77 1.23 3.23
N GLY A 16 4.70 -0.06 2.94
CA GLY A 16 4.65 -1.12 3.94
C GLY A 16 6.06 -1.57 4.29
N ILE A 17 6.42 -1.46 5.57
CA ILE A 17 7.72 -1.84 6.08
C ILE A 17 7.55 -3.14 6.87
N ASN A 18 8.18 -4.21 6.38
CA ASN A 18 8.14 -5.51 7.02
C ASN A 18 8.96 -5.52 8.31
N ALA A 19 8.53 -6.35 9.26
CA ALA A 19 9.35 -6.80 10.38
C ALA A 19 9.63 -8.30 10.23
N GLN A 20 10.90 -8.72 10.29
CA GLN A 20 11.24 -10.15 10.17
C GLN A 20 10.84 -10.91 11.44
N THR A 21 10.80 -10.20 12.56
CA THR A 21 10.40 -10.70 13.88
C THR A 21 9.46 -9.71 14.56
N PRO A 22 8.60 -10.16 15.49
CA PRO A 22 7.78 -9.26 16.29
C PRO A 22 8.60 -8.19 17.03
N GLU A 23 9.80 -8.54 17.50
CA GLU A 23 10.71 -7.65 18.21
C GLU A 23 11.20 -6.50 17.31
N GLU A 24 11.51 -6.77 16.05
CA GLU A 24 11.83 -5.74 15.06
C GLU A 24 10.65 -4.79 14.83
N GLY A 25 9.42 -5.33 14.77
CA GLY A 25 8.20 -4.53 14.59
C GLY A 25 7.96 -3.58 15.77
N VAL A 26 8.14 -4.08 17.00
CA VAL A 26 8.08 -3.24 18.22
C VAL A 26 9.16 -2.17 18.20
N ARG A 27 10.41 -2.55 17.89
CA ARG A 27 11.53 -1.60 17.84
C ARG A 27 11.30 -0.49 16.82
N MET A 28 10.79 -0.83 15.63
CA MET A 28 10.47 0.15 14.59
C MET A 28 9.35 1.09 15.04
N LYS A 29 8.25 0.55 15.58
CA LYS A 29 7.15 1.38 16.09
C LYS A 29 7.64 2.34 17.18
N ASN A 30 8.39 1.84 18.17
CA ASN A 30 8.94 2.67 19.25
C ASN A 30 9.83 3.79 18.70
N PHE A 31 10.68 3.52 17.72
CA PHE A 31 11.47 4.57 17.07
C PHE A 31 10.59 5.67 16.47
N PHE A 32 9.57 5.31 15.69
CA PHE A 32 8.67 6.31 15.10
C PHE A 32 7.84 7.06 16.14
N THR A 33 7.47 6.41 17.25
CA THR A 33 6.73 7.05 18.33
C THR A 33 7.59 7.98 19.18
N GLU A 34 8.70 7.46 19.72
CA GLU A 34 9.51 8.13 20.73
C GLU A 34 10.48 9.15 20.12
N ILE A 35 10.99 8.87 18.91
CA ILE A 35 12.01 9.71 18.27
C ILE A 35 11.39 10.62 17.21
N MET A 36 10.48 10.10 16.39
CA MET A 36 9.87 10.84 15.28
C MET A 36 8.53 11.49 15.64
N GLY A 37 7.96 11.23 16.82
CA GLY A 37 6.75 11.89 17.33
C GLY A 37 5.42 11.39 16.76
N TYR A 38 5.37 10.20 16.14
CA TYR A 38 4.11 9.60 15.71
C TYR A 38 3.40 8.97 16.91
N HIS A 39 2.44 9.67 17.50
CA HIS A 39 1.70 9.16 18.66
C HIS A 39 0.37 8.49 18.32
N ASP A 40 -0.24 8.87 17.19
CA ASP A 40 -1.51 8.34 16.72
C ASP A 40 -1.30 7.34 15.57
N TYR A 41 -1.88 6.16 15.73
CA TYR A 41 -1.81 5.08 14.74
C TYR A 41 -3.19 4.50 14.48
N ARG A 42 -3.44 4.14 13.22
CA ARG A 42 -4.54 3.26 12.86
C ARG A 42 -4.06 1.83 12.84
N GLU A 43 -4.42 1.08 13.87
CA GLU A 43 -4.08 -0.34 13.96
C GLU A 43 -5.00 -1.19 13.07
N ILE A 44 -4.39 -2.13 12.36
CA ILE A 44 -5.06 -3.22 11.65
C ILE A 44 -4.44 -4.56 12.11
N PRO A 45 -5.06 -5.71 11.81
CA PRO A 45 -4.52 -7.00 12.22
C PRO A 45 -3.05 -7.21 11.82
N ALA A 46 -2.67 -6.77 10.62
CA ALA A 46 -1.32 -6.96 10.08
C ALA A 46 -0.26 -5.96 10.59
N GLY A 47 -0.66 -4.79 11.09
CA GLY A 47 0.27 -3.67 11.28
C GLY A 47 -0.37 -2.38 11.81
N PHE A 48 0.43 -1.32 11.82
CA PHE A 48 0.04 0.01 12.27
C PHE A 48 0.28 1.02 11.16
N PHE A 49 -0.76 1.74 10.74
CA PHE A 49 -0.59 2.89 9.86
C PHE A 49 -0.32 4.14 10.67
N THR A 50 0.62 4.97 10.22
CA THR A 50 0.79 6.33 10.71
C THR A 50 -0.44 7.20 10.39
N VAL A 51 -0.63 8.29 11.14
CA VAL A 51 -1.79 9.19 10.98
C VAL A 51 -1.93 9.78 9.57
N ASP A 52 -0.81 10.04 8.90
CA ASP A 52 -0.76 10.51 7.50
C ASP A 52 -1.00 9.39 6.45
N ASN A 53 -1.19 8.16 6.92
CA ASN A 53 -1.28 6.92 6.14
C ASN A 53 -0.09 6.67 5.19
N LYS A 54 1.06 7.32 5.36
CA LYS A 54 2.22 7.14 4.46
C LYS A 54 3.09 5.96 4.82
N MET A 55 3.06 5.49 6.05
CA MET A 55 3.79 4.31 6.50
C MET A 55 2.86 3.29 7.13
N GLU A 56 3.01 2.04 6.72
CA GLU A 56 2.40 0.86 7.32
C GLU A 56 3.51 0.04 7.97
N LEU A 57 3.57 0.10 9.31
CA LEU A 57 4.53 -0.63 10.12
C LEU A 57 3.97 -2.03 10.39
N LEU A 58 4.44 -3.04 9.65
CA LEU A 58 3.95 -4.40 9.79
C LEU A 58 4.51 -5.08 11.03
N LYS A 59 3.70 -5.93 11.66
CA LYS A 59 4.07 -6.69 12.87
C LYS A 59 4.97 -7.90 12.55
N ILE A 60 4.88 -8.40 11.32
CA ILE A 60 5.58 -9.58 10.80
C ILE A 60 5.83 -9.39 9.29
N MET A 61 6.47 -10.37 8.65
CA MET A 61 6.70 -10.36 7.20
C MET A 61 5.39 -10.30 6.42
N GLY A 62 5.26 -9.26 5.60
CA GLY A 62 4.20 -9.10 4.61
C GLY A 62 4.64 -9.55 3.22
N LYS A 63 3.96 -9.02 2.19
CA LYS A 63 4.30 -9.25 0.79
C LYS A 63 5.53 -8.42 0.42
N GLY A 64 6.46 -9.04 -0.32
CA GLY A 64 7.71 -8.41 -0.75
C GLY A 64 8.85 -8.64 0.23
N THR A 65 10.06 -8.84 -0.27
CA THR A 65 11.26 -9.01 0.55
C THR A 65 11.53 -7.79 1.45
N MET A 66 11.42 -6.59 0.88
CA MET A 66 11.61 -5.29 1.55
C MET A 66 10.28 -4.65 1.99
N GLY A 67 9.17 -5.34 1.80
CA GLY A 67 7.81 -4.84 2.02
C GLY A 67 7.10 -4.47 0.72
N HIS A 68 6.20 -3.49 0.79
CA HIS A 68 5.37 -3.12 -0.36
C HIS A 68 5.28 -1.62 -0.59
N LEU A 69 5.04 -1.25 -1.84
CA LEU A 69 4.72 0.12 -2.22
C LEU A 69 3.29 0.16 -2.77
N GLY A 70 2.47 0.99 -2.15
CA GLY A 70 1.10 1.23 -2.58
C GLY A 70 0.98 2.47 -3.45
N PHE A 71 0.17 2.40 -4.49
CA PHE A 71 -0.17 3.54 -5.33
C PHE A 71 -1.68 3.68 -5.47
N PHE A 72 -2.21 4.90 -5.28
CA PHE A 72 -3.56 5.21 -5.69
C PHE A 72 -3.66 5.28 -7.20
N VAL A 73 -4.77 4.75 -7.71
CA VAL A 73 -5.17 4.89 -9.11
C VAL A 73 -6.53 5.57 -9.21
N ASN A 74 -6.72 6.34 -10.28
CA ASN A 74 -7.98 7.01 -10.58
C ASN A 74 -9.05 6.06 -11.14
N ASP A 75 -8.63 4.99 -11.80
CA ASP A 75 -9.50 3.97 -12.40
C ASP A 75 -8.81 2.60 -12.29
N MET A 76 -9.38 1.70 -11.48
CA MET A 76 -8.78 0.40 -11.17
C MET A 76 -8.75 -0.54 -12.40
N PRO A 77 -9.87 -0.78 -13.12
CA PRO A 77 -9.84 -1.57 -14.36
C PRO A 77 -8.83 -1.06 -15.39
N ALA A 78 -8.82 0.25 -15.66
CA ALA A 78 -7.89 0.83 -16.64
C ALA A 78 -6.42 0.72 -16.19
N ALA A 79 -6.16 0.86 -14.88
CA ALA A 79 -4.82 0.69 -14.35
C ALA A 79 -4.32 -0.76 -14.43
N ILE A 80 -5.20 -1.74 -14.20
CA ILE A 80 -4.86 -3.15 -14.36
C ILE A 80 -4.50 -3.43 -15.82
N GLU A 81 -5.37 -3.07 -16.76
CA GLU A 81 -5.13 -3.27 -18.20
C GLU A 81 -3.80 -2.62 -18.64
N TYR A 82 -3.57 -1.37 -18.26
CA TYR A 82 -2.32 -0.67 -18.54
C TYR A 82 -1.08 -1.41 -18.02
N LEU A 83 -1.12 -1.91 -16.78
CA LEU A 83 0.01 -2.65 -16.20
C LEU A 83 0.27 -3.96 -16.94
N GLU A 84 -0.79 -4.71 -17.28
CA GLU A 84 -0.68 -5.96 -18.03
C GLU A 84 -0.14 -5.74 -19.43
N GLU A 85 -0.62 -4.71 -20.15
CA GLU A 85 -0.10 -4.32 -21.48
C GLU A 85 1.39 -3.94 -21.45
N LYS A 86 1.86 -3.38 -20.33
CA LYS A 86 3.27 -3.03 -20.12
C LYS A 86 4.13 -4.18 -19.61
N GLY A 87 3.57 -5.39 -19.48
CA GLY A 87 4.30 -6.59 -19.08
C GLY A 87 4.40 -6.79 -17.57
N TYR A 88 3.59 -6.08 -16.77
CA TYR A 88 3.52 -6.19 -15.32
C TYR A 88 2.18 -6.82 -14.89
N PRO A 89 2.02 -8.15 -14.99
CA PRO A 89 0.76 -8.80 -14.69
C PRO A 89 0.37 -8.67 -13.20
N VAL A 90 -0.92 -8.48 -12.95
CA VAL A 90 -1.48 -8.44 -11.60
C VAL A 90 -1.74 -9.84 -11.06
N ASP A 91 -1.71 -9.96 -9.74
CA ASP A 91 -1.92 -11.19 -8.99
C ASP A 91 -3.34 -11.23 -8.43
N TYR A 92 -4.27 -11.78 -9.19
CA TYR A 92 -5.69 -11.84 -8.82
C TYR A 92 -5.97 -12.61 -7.53
N ASP A 93 -5.09 -13.51 -7.08
CA ASP A 93 -5.21 -14.17 -5.78
C ASP A 93 -5.01 -13.20 -4.60
N THR A 94 -4.41 -12.04 -4.87
CA THR A 94 -4.22 -10.97 -3.89
C THR A 94 -5.34 -9.94 -3.90
N ALA A 95 -6.28 -10.03 -4.85
CA ALA A 95 -7.37 -9.08 -4.98
C ALA A 95 -8.14 -8.96 -3.66
N ARG A 96 -8.45 -7.72 -3.30
CA ARG A 96 -9.39 -7.38 -2.23
C ARG A 96 -10.54 -6.66 -2.89
N TYR A 97 -11.74 -7.08 -2.52
CA TYR A 97 -12.97 -6.53 -3.06
C TYR A 97 -13.61 -5.54 -2.08
N ASP A 98 -14.46 -4.69 -2.62
CA ASP A 98 -15.37 -3.87 -1.86
C ASP A 98 -16.55 -4.68 -1.30
N GLU A 99 -17.45 -4.03 -0.57
CA GLU A 99 -18.64 -4.65 0.03
C GLU A 99 -19.58 -5.29 -1.01
N ASP A 100 -19.54 -4.82 -2.26
CA ASP A 100 -20.28 -5.40 -3.38
C ASP A 100 -19.76 -6.77 -3.85
N GLY A 101 -18.59 -7.19 -3.36
CA GLY A 101 -17.93 -8.45 -3.71
C GLY A 101 -17.42 -8.53 -5.16
N LYS A 102 -17.45 -7.43 -5.92
CA LYS A 102 -17.11 -7.40 -7.36
C LYS A 102 -16.07 -6.33 -7.69
N THR A 103 -16.12 -5.19 -7.03
CA THR A 103 -15.21 -4.08 -7.28
C THR A 103 -13.88 -4.33 -6.58
N ILE A 104 -12.79 -4.47 -7.35
CA ILE A 104 -11.44 -4.59 -6.79
C ILE A 104 -11.05 -3.26 -6.18
N ARG A 105 -10.73 -3.25 -4.88
CA ARG A 105 -10.23 -2.07 -4.16
C ARG A 105 -8.72 -2.07 -3.96
N LEU A 106 -8.07 -3.24 -4.04
CA LEU A 106 -6.62 -3.40 -3.93
C LEU A 106 -6.18 -4.66 -4.66
N ILE A 107 -5.06 -4.59 -5.39
CA ILE A 107 -4.43 -5.75 -6.03
C ILE A 107 -2.92 -5.54 -6.18
N PHE A 108 -2.14 -6.60 -6.02
CA PHE A 108 -0.68 -6.57 -6.19
C PHE A 108 -0.26 -6.98 -7.60
N LEU A 109 0.92 -6.54 -8.04
CA LEU A 109 1.65 -7.18 -9.13
C LEU A 109 2.09 -8.59 -8.72
N LYS A 110 2.31 -9.49 -9.69
CA LYS A 110 2.82 -10.85 -9.44
C LYS A 110 4.26 -10.86 -8.93
N GLU A 111 5.12 -10.05 -9.55
CA GLU A 111 6.55 -10.02 -9.24
C GLU A 111 6.92 -8.93 -8.23
N GLU A 112 8.14 -9.02 -7.72
CA GLU A 112 8.78 -7.97 -6.93
C GLU A 112 9.59 -7.05 -7.83
N ILE A 113 9.56 -5.75 -7.54
CA ILE A 113 10.46 -4.76 -8.14
C ILE A 113 11.45 -4.34 -7.07
N ASN A 114 12.73 -4.71 -7.24
CA ASN A 114 13.81 -4.45 -6.28
C ASN A 114 13.48 -4.87 -4.83
N GLY A 115 12.80 -6.01 -4.67
CA GLY A 115 12.40 -6.53 -3.37
C GLY A 115 11.07 -6.00 -2.84
N PHE A 116 10.40 -5.07 -3.52
CA PHE A 116 9.08 -4.59 -3.12
C PHE A 116 7.97 -5.26 -3.91
N ARG A 117 6.92 -5.75 -3.24
CA ARG A 117 5.66 -6.08 -3.92
C ARG A 117 4.86 -4.79 -4.14
N ILE A 118 4.57 -4.47 -5.39
CA ILE A 118 3.82 -3.25 -5.73
C ILE A 118 2.33 -3.58 -5.70
N HIS A 119 1.50 -2.72 -5.10
CA HIS A 119 0.05 -2.78 -5.22
C HIS A 119 -0.54 -1.46 -5.68
N ILE A 120 -1.67 -1.56 -6.35
CA ILE A 120 -2.53 -0.43 -6.66
C ILE A 120 -3.80 -0.52 -5.82
N THR A 121 -4.34 0.63 -5.45
CA THR A 121 -5.51 0.77 -4.59
C THR A 121 -6.31 2.02 -4.98
N VAL A 122 -7.54 2.14 -4.50
CA VAL A 122 -8.39 3.30 -4.75
C VAL A 122 -8.40 4.26 -3.55
N LYS A 123 -8.46 5.57 -3.83
CA LYS A 123 -8.59 6.60 -2.79
C LYS A 123 -10.04 6.64 -2.31
N LYS A 124 -10.36 5.93 -1.22
CA LYS A 124 -11.66 6.07 -0.55
C LYS A 124 -11.65 7.30 0.36
N ALA A 125 -12.52 8.27 0.10
CA ALA A 125 -12.94 9.22 1.14
C ALA A 125 -13.75 8.43 2.20
N PRO A 126 -13.56 8.63 3.51
CA PRO A 126 -13.00 9.80 4.20
C PRO A 126 -11.60 9.58 4.83
N PHE A 127 -10.85 8.57 4.39
CA PHE A 127 -9.59 8.18 5.05
C PHE A 127 -8.42 9.16 4.83
N TYR A 128 -8.62 10.18 4.00
CA TYR A 128 -7.67 11.25 3.73
C TYR A 128 -8.30 12.57 4.15
N VAL A 129 -7.95 13.03 5.35
CA VAL A 129 -8.01 14.46 5.63
C VAL A 129 -6.75 15.01 4.96
N GLU A 130 -6.90 15.88 3.97
CA GLU A 130 -5.74 16.67 3.53
C GLU A 130 -5.25 17.42 4.77
N ALA A 131 -4.00 17.19 5.17
CA ALA A 131 -3.40 18.03 6.20
C ALA A 131 -3.41 19.46 5.64
N GLU A 132 -4.13 20.36 6.31
CA GLU A 132 -4.13 21.80 6.01
C GLU A 132 -2.72 22.40 6.14
#